data_AF-A0A4Y8K1G1-F1
#
_entry.id   AF-A0A4Y8K1G1-F1
#
_cell.length_a   1.000
_cell.length_b   1.000
_cell.length_c   1.000
_cell.angle_alpha   90.00
_cell.angle_beta   90.00
_cell.angle_gamma   90.00
#
_symmetry.space_group_name_H-M   'P 1'
#
loop_
_entity.id
_entity.type
_entity.pdbx_description
1 polymer ?
#
loop_
_entity_poly.entity_id
_entity_poly.type
_entity_poly.pdbx_seq_one_letter_code
_entity_poly.pdbx_strand_id
1 'polypeptide(L)'
;MTITAAADGSALGNPGPAGWAWYVDDSSWAAGGWKHATNNQGELKAVLELFRATAHIDDDLLVLCDSQYVINSVTKWMKGWKAKGWRKGDGKPVMNLDLLKEIDEAIAGRRYRFEWVKGHVGHPLNEAADERARGAAEAFQRGRPAPAGPGFRAGGAAAEPGVSGGRAATAAASVGQRSPTLTADRVTEQASAYAHDELFSFDDLGHDIGEDFRDLTDPHGTGAVRSAGELHRVTLSLSAEEHRRLVQRAAARNVTVEEYLRGLI
;
A
#
# COMPACT_ATOMS: atom_id res chain seq x y z
N MET A 1 21.14 -11.36 14.63
CA MET A 1 20.69 -9.95 14.81
C MET A 1 19.30 -9.82 14.18
N THR A 2 18.61 -8.69 14.34
CA THR A 2 17.36 -8.41 13.60
C THR A 2 17.61 -7.25 12.64
N ILE A 3 17.25 -7.42 11.37
CA ILE A 3 17.26 -6.37 10.36
C ILE A 3 15.84 -5.89 10.17
N THR A 4 15.62 -4.59 10.38
CA THR A 4 14.33 -3.95 10.07
C THR A 4 14.40 -3.38 8.67
N ALA A 5 13.45 -3.74 7.83
CA ALA A 5 13.31 -3.23 6.46
C ALA A 5 11.85 -2.84 6.22
N ALA A 6 11.59 -1.82 5.42
CA ALA A 6 10.28 -1.58 4.85
C ALA A 6 10.20 -2.14 3.42
N ALA A 7 9.00 -2.51 2.97
CA ALA A 7 8.73 -2.95 1.61
C ALA A 7 7.38 -2.40 1.14
N ASP A 8 7.40 -1.68 0.01
CA ASP A 8 6.25 -0.89 -0.47
C ASP A 8 6.12 -0.94 -2.01
N GLY A 9 4.91 -0.70 -2.52
CA GLY A 9 4.55 -0.73 -3.93
C GLY A 9 3.64 0.44 -4.32
N SER A 10 3.89 1.01 -5.50
CA SER A 10 3.18 2.20 -5.97
C SER A 10 2.76 2.05 -7.43
N ALA A 11 1.50 2.35 -7.77
CA ALA A 11 0.98 2.27 -9.12
C ALA A 11 0.33 3.59 -9.59
N LEU A 12 0.75 4.10 -10.74
CA LEU A 12 0.23 5.32 -11.37
C LEU A 12 -0.99 4.99 -12.24
N GLY A 13 -2.07 4.61 -11.55
CA GLY A 13 -3.23 3.94 -12.13
C GLY A 13 -3.16 2.44 -11.87
N ASN A 14 -4.32 1.79 -11.68
CA ASN A 14 -4.39 0.40 -11.22
C ASN A 14 -5.31 -0.43 -12.15
N PRO A 15 -4.78 -1.16 -13.14
CA PRO A 15 -3.37 -1.30 -13.50
C PRO A 15 -2.78 -0.10 -14.28
N GLY A 16 -1.47 0.10 -14.17
CA GLY A 16 -0.74 1.21 -14.79
C GLY A 16 0.78 1.08 -14.62
N PRO A 17 1.57 2.10 -14.97
CA PRO A 17 3.00 2.12 -14.64
C PRO A 17 3.18 2.01 -13.13
N ALA A 18 3.93 1.00 -12.69
CA ALA A 18 4.04 0.66 -11.28
C ALA A 18 5.49 0.39 -10.89
N GLY A 19 5.78 0.57 -9.61
CA GLY A 19 7.07 0.34 -9.01
C GLY A 19 6.96 -0.38 -7.68
N TRP A 20 8.09 -0.93 -7.25
CA TRP A 20 8.29 -1.61 -5.99
C TRP A 20 9.61 -1.13 -5.40
N ALA A 21 9.71 -1.07 -4.08
CA ALA A 21 10.97 -0.81 -3.40
C ALA A 21 11.00 -1.48 -2.02
N TRP A 22 12.19 -1.91 -1.61
CA TRP A 22 12.47 -2.23 -0.21
C TRP A 22 13.64 -1.37 0.28
N TYR A 23 13.61 -1.05 1.57
CA TYR A 23 14.52 -0.09 2.18
C TYR A 23 14.92 -0.52 3.61
N VAL A 24 16.23 -0.60 3.87
CA VAL A 24 16.80 -0.76 5.21
C VAL A 24 17.42 0.57 5.65
N ASP A 25 18.30 1.12 4.80
CA ASP A 25 18.96 2.41 4.95
C ASP A 25 19.44 2.91 3.57
N ASP A 26 19.97 4.14 3.47
CA ASP A 26 20.40 4.74 2.20
C ASP A 26 21.54 3.97 1.50
N SER A 27 22.27 3.11 2.21
CA SER A 27 23.30 2.21 1.66
C SER A 27 22.76 0.81 1.30
N SER A 28 21.56 0.46 1.79
CA SER A 28 20.91 -0.83 1.65
C SER A 28 19.44 -0.69 1.24
N TRP A 29 19.21 -0.56 -0.06
CA TRP A 29 17.87 -0.52 -0.67
C TRP A 29 17.90 -0.99 -2.12
N ALA A 30 16.75 -1.41 -2.64
CA ALA A 30 16.56 -1.61 -4.07
C ALA A 30 15.15 -1.23 -4.51
N ALA A 31 15.02 -0.84 -5.78
CA ALA A 31 13.73 -0.53 -6.40
C ALA A 31 13.67 -0.99 -7.86
N GLY A 32 12.46 -1.14 -8.38
CA GLY A 32 12.21 -1.52 -9.76
C GLY A 32 10.75 -1.30 -10.13
N GLY A 33 10.31 -1.82 -11.27
CA GLY A 33 8.92 -1.62 -11.71
C GLY A 33 8.61 -2.17 -13.09
N TRP A 34 7.45 -1.78 -13.61
CA TRP A 34 6.93 -2.17 -14.92
C TRP A 34 6.12 -1.03 -15.55
N LYS A 35 5.96 -1.09 -16.88
CA LYS A 35 5.05 -0.19 -17.60
C LYS A 35 3.57 -0.44 -17.32
N HIS A 36 3.22 -1.64 -16.85
CA HIS A 36 1.84 -2.04 -16.60
C HIS A 36 1.78 -3.16 -15.55
N ALA A 37 1.37 -2.82 -14.33
CA ALA A 37 1.06 -3.74 -13.23
C ALA A 37 0.10 -3.06 -12.23
N THR A 38 -0.31 -3.78 -11.19
CA THR A 38 -1.17 -3.29 -10.10
C THR A 38 -0.38 -2.90 -8.84
N ASN A 39 -1.00 -2.17 -7.90
CA ASN A 39 -0.34 -1.81 -6.64
C ASN A 39 0.09 -3.06 -5.85
N ASN A 40 -0.83 -4.02 -5.69
CA ASN A 40 -0.61 -5.30 -5.02
C ASN A 40 0.54 -6.11 -5.61
N GLN A 41 0.78 -6.02 -6.94
CA GLN A 41 1.94 -6.65 -7.57
C GLN A 41 3.25 -5.95 -7.22
N GLY A 42 3.24 -4.62 -7.09
CA GLY A 42 4.37 -3.85 -6.57
C GLY A 42 4.71 -4.22 -5.12
N GLU A 43 3.70 -4.21 -4.23
CA GLU A 43 3.86 -4.53 -2.80
C GLU A 43 4.40 -5.96 -2.60
N LEU A 44 3.82 -6.97 -3.28
CA LEU A 44 4.31 -8.35 -3.24
C LEU A 44 5.74 -8.45 -3.76
N LYS A 45 6.08 -7.73 -4.83
CA LYS A 45 7.43 -7.77 -5.41
C LYS A 45 8.47 -7.11 -4.52
N ALA A 46 8.13 -6.03 -3.82
CA ALA A 46 9.03 -5.42 -2.85
C ALA A 46 9.45 -6.42 -1.77
N VAL A 47 8.48 -7.16 -1.20
CA VAL A 47 8.74 -8.23 -0.22
C VAL A 47 9.57 -9.37 -0.83
N LEU A 48 9.22 -9.83 -2.03
CA LEU A 48 9.96 -10.88 -2.73
C LEU A 48 11.44 -10.51 -2.95
N GLU A 49 11.70 -9.32 -3.47
CA GLU A 49 13.06 -8.88 -3.77
C GLU A 49 13.86 -8.55 -2.49
N LEU A 50 13.21 -8.18 -1.38
CA LEU A 50 13.85 -8.09 -0.06
C LEU A 50 14.32 -9.47 0.43
N PHE A 51 13.47 -10.49 0.36
CA PHE A 51 13.85 -11.86 0.74
C PHE A 51 14.96 -12.43 -0.15
N ARG A 52 14.94 -12.14 -1.46
CA ARG A 52 16.02 -12.50 -2.39
C ARG A 52 17.32 -11.78 -2.08
N ALA A 53 17.30 -10.46 -1.91
CA ALA A 53 18.50 -9.68 -1.61
C ALA A 53 19.17 -10.12 -0.30
N THR A 54 18.37 -10.57 0.67
CA THR A 54 18.85 -11.05 1.98
C THR A 54 19.05 -12.56 2.06
N ALA A 55 18.85 -13.34 1.00
CA ALA A 55 18.87 -14.82 1.05
C ALA A 55 20.18 -15.43 1.58
N HIS A 56 21.30 -14.69 1.51
CA HIS A 56 22.63 -15.12 1.92
C HIS A 56 22.99 -14.83 3.39
N ILE A 57 22.14 -14.13 4.14
CA ILE A 57 22.33 -13.85 5.58
C ILE A 57 21.39 -14.71 6.45
N ASP A 58 21.83 -15.03 7.67
CA ASP A 58 21.07 -15.80 8.66
C ASP A 58 20.59 -14.92 9.85
N ASP A 59 20.27 -13.66 9.56
CA ASP A 59 19.64 -12.75 10.53
C ASP A 59 18.11 -12.80 10.44
N ASP A 60 17.44 -12.41 11.52
CA ASP A 60 15.98 -12.30 11.56
C ASP A 60 15.53 -11.05 10.79
N LEU A 61 14.50 -11.15 9.96
CA LEU A 61 13.90 -9.98 9.30
C LEU A 61 12.65 -9.48 10.03
N LEU A 62 12.59 -8.18 10.30
CA LEU A 62 11.36 -7.46 10.61
C LEU A 62 10.96 -6.65 9.37
N VAL A 63 9.87 -7.03 8.72
CA VAL A 63 9.38 -6.37 7.50
C VAL A 63 8.20 -5.46 7.86
N LEU A 64 8.38 -4.16 7.63
CA LEU A 64 7.34 -3.14 7.76
C LEU A 64 6.61 -3.02 6.41
N CYS A 65 5.28 -3.16 6.44
CA CYS A 65 4.41 -2.93 5.29
C CYS A 65 3.12 -2.27 5.76
N ASP A 66 2.55 -1.35 4.97
CA ASP A 66 1.18 -0.85 5.18
C ASP A 66 0.12 -1.70 4.45
N SER A 67 0.52 -2.50 3.46
CA SER A 67 -0.34 -3.47 2.79
C SER A 67 -0.75 -4.63 3.70
N GLN A 68 -1.98 -4.57 4.20
CA GLN A 68 -2.64 -5.70 4.85
C GLN A 68 -2.81 -6.89 3.89
N TYR A 69 -2.96 -6.65 2.58
CA TYR A 69 -3.08 -7.72 1.58
C TYR A 69 -1.81 -8.58 1.54
N VAL A 70 -0.62 -7.97 1.50
CA VAL A 70 0.65 -8.69 1.50
C VAL A 70 0.85 -9.43 2.82
N ILE A 71 0.67 -8.75 3.96
CA ILE A 71 0.85 -9.34 5.29
C ILE A 71 -0.06 -10.56 5.46
N ASN A 72 -1.36 -10.43 5.17
CA ASN A 72 -2.32 -11.53 5.32
C ASN A 72 -2.05 -12.66 4.31
N SER A 73 -1.64 -12.33 3.07
CA SER A 73 -1.29 -13.34 2.06
C SER A 73 -0.15 -14.24 2.55
N VAL A 74 0.95 -13.66 3.02
CA VAL A 74 2.13 -14.42 3.47
C VAL A 74 1.88 -15.11 4.81
N THR A 75 1.28 -14.42 5.79
CA THR A 75 1.21 -14.92 7.18
C THR A 75 -0.03 -15.77 7.51
N LYS A 76 -1.14 -15.60 6.79
CA LYS A 76 -2.43 -16.28 7.10
C LYS A 76 -2.91 -17.19 5.97
N TRP A 77 -2.95 -16.68 4.74
CA TRP A 77 -3.69 -17.34 3.65
C TRP A 77 -2.86 -18.36 2.86
N MET A 78 -1.57 -18.09 2.62
CA MET A 78 -0.68 -18.92 1.80
C MET A 78 -0.66 -20.40 2.22
N LYS A 79 -0.65 -20.71 3.52
CA LYS A 79 -0.71 -22.09 4.03
C LYS A 79 -1.99 -22.82 3.60
N GLY A 80 -3.14 -22.15 3.69
CA GLY A 80 -4.43 -22.70 3.26
C GLY A 80 -4.54 -22.83 1.75
N TRP A 81 -4.05 -21.85 1.00
CA TRP A 81 -4.00 -21.90 -0.46
C TRP A 81 -3.12 -23.05 -0.96
N LYS A 82 -1.92 -23.25 -0.38
CA LYS A 82 -1.03 -24.38 -0.71
C LYS A 82 -1.72 -25.73 -0.53
N ALA A 83 -2.43 -25.93 0.60
CA ALA A 83 -3.21 -27.15 0.85
C ALA A 83 -4.34 -27.36 -0.16
N LYS A 84 -4.92 -26.28 -0.72
CA LYS A 84 -5.98 -26.30 -1.75
C LYS A 84 -5.44 -26.22 -3.18
N GLY A 85 -4.14 -26.50 -3.41
CA GLY A 85 -3.54 -26.47 -4.76
C GLY A 85 -3.53 -25.08 -5.39
N TRP A 86 -3.35 -24.04 -4.57
CA TRP A 86 -3.37 -22.62 -4.92
C TRP A 86 -4.70 -22.10 -5.49
N ARG A 87 -5.81 -22.52 -4.87
CA ARG A 87 -7.17 -22.06 -5.17
C ARG A 87 -7.85 -21.41 -3.96
N LYS A 88 -8.78 -20.49 -4.22
CA LYS A 88 -9.67 -19.88 -3.22
C LYS A 88 -10.86 -20.80 -2.88
N GLY A 89 -11.75 -20.35 -1.99
CA GLY A 89 -12.99 -21.06 -1.64
C GLY A 89 -13.90 -21.30 -2.85
N ASP A 90 -14.07 -20.28 -3.68
CA ASP A 90 -14.78 -20.34 -4.97
C ASP A 90 -14.12 -21.21 -6.08
N GLY A 91 -13.02 -21.90 -5.77
CA GLY A 91 -12.29 -22.77 -6.70
C GLY A 91 -11.46 -22.04 -7.76
N LYS A 92 -11.54 -20.70 -7.85
CA LYS A 92 -10.71 -19.91 -8.77
C LYS A 92 -9.24 -19.91 -8.31
N PRO A 93 -8.28 -19.72 -9.23
CA PRO A 93 -6.89 -19.48 -8.85
C PRO A 93 -6.75 -18.28 -7.92
N VAL A 94 -5.77 -18.33 -7.02
CA VAL A 94 -5.39 -17.18 -6.20
C VAL A 94 -4.81 -16.07 -7.09
N MET A 95 -5.17 -14.81 -6.84
CA MET A 95 -4.62 -13.66 -7.56
C MET A 95 -3.13 -13.49 -7.23
N ASN A 96 -2.33 -13.01 -8.20
CA ASN A 96 -0.88 -12.84 -8.07
C ASN A 96 -0.11 -14.14 -7.74
N LEU A 97 -0.65 -15.29 -8.18
CA LEU A 97 -0.12 -16.63 -7.85
C LEU A 97 1.38 -16.79 -8.11
N ASP A 98 1.89 -16.28 -9.22
CA ASP A 98 3.29 -16.47 -9.60
C ASP A 98 4.23 -15.77 -8.59
N LEU A 99 3.92 -14.51 -8.22
CA LEU A 99 4.63 -13.80 -7.15
C LEU A 99 4.50 -14.51 -5.80
N LEU A 100 3.31 -15.04 -5.47
CA LEU A 100 3.10 -15.73 -4.19
C LEU A 100 3.88 -17.06 -4.10
N LYS A 101 4.07 -17.77 -5.21
CA LYS A 101 4.96 -18.94 -5.28
C LYS A 101 6.43 -18.55 -5.15
N GLU A 102 6.87 -17.52 -5.88
CA GLU A 102 8.23 -17.00 -5.74
C GLU A 102 8.52 -16.55 -4.29
N ILE A 103 7.54 -15.96 -3.60
CA ILE A 103 7.65 -15.59 -2.18
C ILE A 103 7.72 -16.84 -1.29
N ASP A 104 6.83 -17.82 -1.49
CA ASP A 104 6.82 -19.09 -0.73
C ASP A 104 8.17 -19.84 -0.80
N GLU A 105 8.81 -19.81 -1.97
CA GLU A 105 10.17 -20.33 -2.17
C GLU A 105 11.22 -19.46 -1.44
N ALA A 106 11.16 -18.13 -1.57
CA ALA A 106 12.14 -17.21 -0.99
C ALA A 106 12.09 -17.12 0.55
N ILE A 107 10.94 -17.38 1.18
CA ILE A 107 10.76 -17.39 2.65
C ILE A 107 11.06 -18.76 3.28
N ALA A 108 11.27 -19.81 2.50
CA ALA A 108 11.47 -21.16 3.00
C ALA A 108 12.73 -21.24 3.90
N GLY A 109 12.55 -21.67 5.16
CA GLY A 109 13.64 -21.76 6.15
C GLY A 109 14.11 -20.41 6.72
N ARG A 110 13.51 -19.28 6.33
CA ARG A 110 13.86 -17.94 6.82
C ARG A 110 13.18 -17.66 8.17
N ARG A 111 13.82 -16.87 9.02
CA ARG A 111 13.20 -16.31 10.24
C ARG A 111 12.78 -14.87 9.98
N TYR A 112 11.48 -14.62 10.01
CA TYR A 112 10.93 -13.30 9.69
C TYR A 112 9.65 -13.00 10.49
N ARG A 113 9.35 -11.71 10.62
CA ARG A 113 8.12 -11.17 11.21
C ARG A 113 7.65 -10.00 10.34
N PHE A 114 6.33 -9.85 10.20
CA PHE A 114 5.73 -8.66 9.59
C PHE A 114 5.16 -7.76 10.69
N GLU A 115 5.32 -6.46 10.53
CA GLU A 115 4.64 -5.44 11.34
C GLU A 115 3.84 -4.55 10.39
N TRP A 116 2.53 -4.43 10.67
CA TRP A 116 1.69 -3.52 9.93
C TRP A 116 1.92 -2.10 10.41
N VAL A 117 2.38 -1.24 9.52
CA VAL A 117 2.50 0.20 9.75
C VAL A 117 1.34 0.93 9.08
N LYS A 118 0.94 2.08 9.62
CA LYS A 118 -0.11 2.87 8.97
C LYS A 118 0.54 3.74 7.89
N GLY A 119 0.06 3.62 6.65
CA GLY A 119 0.51 4.48 5.55
C GLY A 119 0.30 5.98 5.83
N HIS A 120 0.93 6.79 4.96
CA HIS A 120 0.87 8.26 4.87
C HIS A 120 1.93 9.07 5.65
N VAL A 121 2.05 8.98 6.98
CA VAL A 121 3.08 9.72 7.77
C VAL A 121 3.35 9.04 9.12
N GLY A 122 4.62 8.96 9.53
CA GLY A 122 5.07 8.54 10.86
C GLY A 122 6.06 7.37 10.87
N HIS A 123 6.46 6.86 9.70
CA HIS A 123 7.26 5.64 9.56
C HIS A 123 8.39 5.85 8.54
N PRO A 124 9.55 6.42 8.94
CA PRO A 124 10.58 6.86 8.00
C PRO A 124 11.10 5.80 7.03
N LEU A 125 11.17 4.53 7.45
CA LEU A 125 11.56 3.44 6.55
C LEU A 125 10.51 3.18 5.46
N ASN A 126 9.22 3.24 5.81
CA ASN A 126 8.12 3.04 4.86
C ASN A 126 7.97 4.24 3.93
N GLU A 127 8.11 5.47 4.45
CA GLU A 127 8.14 6.69 3.63
C GLU A 127 9.29 6.65 2.61
N ALA A 128 10.48 6.21 3.04
CA ALA A 128 11.63 6.02 2.17
C ALA A 128 11.41 4.91 1.11
N ALA A 129 10.58 3.91 1.39
CA ALA A 129 10.18 2.86 0.45
C ALA A 129 9.11 3.35 -0.54
N ASP A 130 8.03 4.02 -0.10
CA ASP A 130 7.02 4.64 -0.97
C ASP A 130 7.67 5.60 -1.96
N GLU A 131 8.54 6.53 -1.49
CA GLU A 131 9.22 7.48 -2.37
C GLU A 131 10.00 6.78 -3.49
N ARG A 132 10.69 5.67 -3.17
CA ARG A 132 11.47 4.87 -4.12
C ARG A 132 10.58 4.07 -5.07
N ALA A 133 9.51 3.45 -4.56
CA ALA A 133 8.54 2.69 -5.36
C ALA A 133 7.81 3.61 -6.33
N ARG A 134 7.35 4.76 -5.85
CA ARG A 134 6.73 5.84 -6.65
C ARG A 134 7.71 6.40 -7.68
N GLY A 135 8.95 6.69 -7.28
CA GLY A 135 10.00 7.16 -8.17
C GLY A 135 10.30 6.19 -9.31
N ALA A 136 10.28 4.88 -9.03
CA ALA A 136 10.37 3.84 -10.06
C ALA A 136 9.13 3.84 -10.98
N ALA A 137 7.90 3.91 -10.43
CA ALA A 137 6.68 3.99 -11.23
C ALA A 137 6.67 5.21 -12.18
N GLU A 138 7.11 6.39 -11.71
CA GLU A 138 7.26 7.60 -12.52
C GLU A 138 8.35 7.46 -13.59
N ALA A 139 9.44 6.76 -13.31
CA ALA A 139 10.47 6.45 -14.31
C ALA A 139 9.90 5.56 -15.43
N PHE A 140 9.15 4.50 -15.08
CA PHE A 140 8.49 3.62 -16.06
C PHE A 140 7.42 4.34 -16.89
N GLN A 141 6.62 5.23 -16.28
CA GLN A 141 5.66 6.09 -16.98
C GLN A 141 6.37 6.99 -18.01
N ARG A 142 7.53 7.54 -17.66
CA ARG A 142 8.32 8.45 -18.52
C ARG A 142 9.30 7.74 -19.46
N GLY A 143 9.31 6.40 -19.48
CA GLY A 143 10.23 5.60 -20.29
C GLY A 143 11.72 5.76 -19.93
N ARG A 144 12.02 6.13 -18.68
CA ARG A 144 13.38 6.34 -18.16
C ARG A 144 13.86 5.13 -17.34
N PRO A 145 15.18 4.92 -17.18
CA PRO A 145 15.70 3.95 -16.22
C PRO A 145 15.20 4.29 -14.81
N ALA A 146 14.61 3.30 -14.12
CA ALA A 146 14.31 3.42 -12.69
C ALA A 146 15.62 3.28 -11.88
N PRO A 147 15.78 4.02 -10.77
CA PRO A 147 16.96 3.90 -9.93
C PRO A 147 16.91 2.57 -9.16
N ALA A 148 17.79 1.63 -9.51
CA ALA A 148 17.77 0.28 -8.97
C ALA A 148 18.20 0.15 -7.49
N GLY A 149 18.84 1.19 -6.93
CA GLY A 149 19.44 1.18 -5.60
C GLY A 149 20.82 0.49 -5.52
N PRO A 150 21.52 0.61 -4.38
CA PRO A 150 22.82 -0.03 -4.14
C PRO A 150 22.75 -1.54 -3.90
N GLY A 151 21.55 -2.13 -3.78
CA GLY A 151 21.36 -3.51 -3.33
C GLY A 151 21.47 -3.64 -1.82
N PHE A 152 21.54 -4.86 -1.30
CA PHE A 152 21.68 -5.12 0.14
C PHE A 152 23.15 -5.18 0.57
N ARG A 153 23.49 -4.56 1.71
CA ARG A 153 24.83 -4.62 2.30
C ARG A 153 24.74 -5.07 3.75
N ALA A 154 25.42 -6.16 4.08
CA ALA A 154 25.52 -6.66 5.45
C ALA A 154 26.58 -5.87 6.24
N GLY A 155 26.15 -5.13 7.26
CA GLY A 155 27.01 -4.31 8.14
C GLY A 155 26.41 -2.92 8.33
N GLY A 156 25.85 -2.66 9.52
CA GLY A 156 24.95 -1.53 9.74
C GLY A 156 25.58 -0.25 10.31
N ALA A 157 24.68 0.57 10.87
CA ALA A 157 24.87 1.92 11.41
C ALA A 157 24.97 3.03 10.34
N ALA A 158 24.18 4.09 10.57
CA ALA A 158 24.07 5.23 9.68
C ALA A 158 25.43 5.89 9.40
N ALA A 159 25.82 5.95 8.13
CA ALA A 159 26.90 6.83 7.70
C ALA A 159 26.38 8.27 7.70
N GLU A 160 26.96 9.11 8.56
CA GLU A 160 26.60 10.54 8.59
C GLU A 160 26.88 11.23 7.24
N PRO A 161 26.05 12.21 6.83
CA PRO A 161 26.21 12.89 5.55
C PRO A 161 27.48 13.75 5.53
N GLY A 162 28.50 13.27 4.80
CA GLY A 162 29.74 13.99 4.54
C GLY A 162 29.48 15.34 3.86
N VAL A 163 29.79 16.43 4.56
CA VAL A 163 29.53 17.80 4.10
C VAL A 163 30.43 18.18 2.91
N SER A 164 29.80 18.42 1.76
CA SER A 164 30.25 19.42 0.79
C SER A 164 29.01 20.16 0.26
N GLY A 165 28.99 21.48 0.11
CA GLY A 165 30.11 22.42 0.07
C GLY A 165 30.08 23.31 -1.16
N GLY A 166 28.88 23.64 -1.68
CA GLY A 166 28.69 24.42 -2.91
C GLY A 166 27.63 25.51 -2.70
N ARG A 167 28.06 26.78 -2.72
CA ARG A 167 27.26 27.96 -2.39
C ARG A 167 26.94 28.77 -3.64
N ALA A 168 25.66 29.01 -3.93
CA ALA A 168 25.21 30.03 -4.87
C ALA A 168 23.84 30.60 -4.49
N ALA A 169 23.79 31.90 -4.21
CA ALA A 169 22.57 32.73 -4.33
C ALA A 169 22.52 33.27 -5.78
N THR A 170 21.51 33.95 -6.33
CA THR A 170 20.27 34.63 -5.86
C THR A 170 19.10 34.23 -6.80
N ALA A 171 17.85 34.71 -6.74
CA ALA A 171 17.21 35.85 -6.05
C ALA A 171 15.72 35.54 -5.74
N ALA A 172 14.91 36.58 -5.45
CA ALA A 172 13.46 36.49 -5.23
C ALA A 172 12.66 37.29 -6.28
N ALA A 173 11.38 36.95 -6.45
CA ALA A 173 10.35 37.86 -6.95
C ALA A 173 9.00 37.53 -6.29
N SER A 174 8.30 38.55 -5.80
CA SER A 174 7.12 38.43 -4.94
C SER A 174 5.88 39.10 -5.55
N VAL A 175 4.75 38.39 -5.60
CA VAL A 175 3.38 38.90 -5.75
C VAL A 175 2.48 37.85 -5.06
N GLY A 176 1.41 38.15 -4.33
CA GLY A 176 0.77 39.39 -3.91
C GLY A 176 -0.59 39.02 -3.31
N GLN A 177 -0.92 39.49 -2.11
CA GLN A 177 -2.09 39.00 -1.34
C GLN A 177 -3.45 39.29 -2.02
N ARG A 178 -4.45 38.43 -1.75
CA ARG A 178 -5.72 38.82 -1.07
C ARG A 178 -6.65 37.61 -0.84
N SER A 179 -7.14 37.49 0.40
CA SER A 179 -8.32 36.68 0.74
C SER A 179 -9.61 37.50 0.53
N PRO A 180 -10.77 36.83 0.43
CA PRO A 180 -11.95 37.33 1.14
C PRO A 180 -12.68 36.24 1.97
N THR A 181 -13.65 36.70 2.75
CA THR A 181 -14.27 36.01 3.90
C THR A 181 -15.59 35.28 3.55
N LEU A 182 -16.01 34.34 4.40
CA LEU A 182 -17.31 33.64 4.40
C LEU A 182 -18.53 34.56 4.59
N THR A 183 -19.68 34.15 4.02
CA THR A 183 -20.95 33.97 4.78
C THR A 183 -21.88 32.96 4.07
N ALA A 184 -22.86 32.45 4.84
CA ALA A 184 -23.94 31.50 4.51
C ALA A 184 -24.50 31.57 3.06
N ASP A 185 -24.88 30.47 2.40
CA ASP A 185 -25.99 29.61 2.85
C ASP A 185 -25.89 28.12 2.44
N ARG A 186 -26.79 27.28 3.00
CA ARG A 186 -26.75 25.81 2.86
C ARG A 186 -27.17 25.32 1.47
N VAL A 187 -26.41 24.38 0.91
CA VAL A 187 -26.85 23.48 -0.15
C VAL A 187 -26.88 22.05 0.42
N THR A 188 -28.00 21.36 0.23
CA THR A 188 -28.16 19.94 0.55
C THR A 188 -28.50 19.23 -0.75
N GLU A 189 -27.67 18.30 -1.19
CA GLU A 189 -27.92 17.53 -2.41
C GLU A 189 -27.77 16.03 -2.11
N GLN A 190 -28.62 15.20 -2.71
CA GLN A 190 -28.71 13.77 -2.44
C GLN A 190 -28.12 12.99 -3.63
N ALA A 191 -27.18 12.09 -3.34
CA ALA A 191 -26.66 11.13 -4.31
C ALA A 191 -26.74 9.70 -3.72
N SER A 192 -27.13 8.76 -4.59
CA SER A 192 -27.32 7.34 -4.25
C SER A 192 -26.02 6.56 -4.51
N ALA A 193 -25.41 5.99 -3.47
CA ALA A 193 -24.11 5.35 -3.57
C ALA A 193 -24.21 3.85 -3.91
N TYR A 194 -23.97 3.49 -5.18
CA TYR A 194 -23.78 2.08 -5.56
C TYR A 194 -22.51 1.52 -4.90
N ALA A 195 -22.67 0.56 -3.99
CA ALA A 195 -21.57 -0.23 -3.45
C ALA A 195 -21.18 -1.32 -4.47
N HIS A 196 -19.91 -1.35 -4.87
CA HIS A 196 -19.34 -2.48 -5.60
C HIS A 196 -18.76 -3.50 -4.61
N ASP A 197 -19.64 -4.36 -4.10
CA ASP A 197 -19.33 -5.40 -3.09
C ASP A 197 -18.52 -6.60 -3.66
N GLU A 198 -18.05 -6.50 -4.90
CA GLU A 198 -17.39 -7.58 -5.66
C GLU A 198 -15.87 -7.65 -5.45
N LEU A 199 -15.26 -6.69 -4.73
CA LEU A 199 -13.80 -6.67 -4.51
C LEU A 199 -13.34 -7.38 -3.23
N PHE A 200 -14.16 -7.41 -2.17
CA PHE A 200 -13.86 -8.14 -0.92
C PHE A 200 -15.13 -8.61 -0.18
N SER A 201 -15.73 -9.72 -0.62
CA SER A 201 -16.69 -10.44 0.24
C SER A 201 -15.93 -11.23 1.32
N PHE A 202 -16.18 -10.90 2.59
CA PHE A 202 -15.67 -11.65 3.73
C PHE A 202 -16.31 -13.04 3.89
N ASP A 203 -17.37 -13.35 3.13
CA ASP A 203 -17.99 -14.69 3.11
C ASP A 203 -17.14 -15.72 2.32
N ASP A 204 -16.10 -15.31 1.57
CA ASP A 204 -15.12 -16.22 0.89
C ASP A 204 -14.04 -16.76 1.88
N LEU A 205 -14.08 -16.36 3.16
CA LEU A 205 -13.41 -17.09 4.24
C LEU A 205 -14.26 -18.31 4.63
N GLY A 206 -14.11 -19.39 3.87
CA GLY A 206 -14.83 -20.65 4.10
C GLY A 206 -14.79 -21.11 5.56
N HIS A 207 -15.89 -21.70 6.01
CA HIS A 207 -16.32 -21.94 7.40
C HIS A 207 -15.39 -22.78 8.33
N ASP A 208 -14.19 -23.13 7.89
CA ASP A 208 -13.18 -23.97 8.57
C ASP A 208 -12.07 -23.15 9.26
N ILE A 209 -12.41 -22.02 9.88
CA ILE A 209 -11.70 -21.59 11.08
C ILE A 209 -12.30 -22.37 12.25
N GLY A 210 -11.46 -23.13 12.97
CA GLY A 210 -11.89 -24.11 13.97
C GLY A 210 -12.84 -23.53 15.03
N GLU A 211 -13.71 -24.38 15.58
CA GLU A 211 -14.94 -23.95 16.29
C GLU A 211 -14.70 -23.16 17.59
N ASP A 212 -13.47 -23.09 18.10
CA ASP A 212 -13.07 -22.32 19.29
C ASP A 212 -13.28 -20.79 19.19
N PHE A 213 -13.69 -20.25 18.04
CA PHE A 213 -13.80 -18.79 17.82
C PHE A 213 -15.23 -18.24 17.68
N ARG A 214 -16.28 -19.06 17.85
CA ARG A 214 -17.69 -18.58 17.71
C ARG A 214 -18.28 -17.92 18.95
N ASP A 215 -17.63 -17.98 20.12
CA ASP A 215 -18.26 -17.73 21.43
C ASP A 215 -17.91 -16.38 22.10
N LEU A 216 -17.37 -15.40 21.35
CA LEU A 216 -16.88 -14.13 21.94
C LEU A 216 -17.44 -12.83 21.34
N THR A 217 -18.33 -12.87 20.34
CA THR A 217 -18.81 -11.65 19.66
C THR A 217 -20.31 -11.60 19.29
N ASP A 218 -21.19 -12.43 19.87
CA ASP A 218 -22.63 -12.34 19.57
C ASP A 218 -23.56 -12.56 20.79
N PRO A 219 -24.23 -11.50 21.30
CA PRO A 219 -25.30 -11.63 22.30
C PRO A 219 -26.71 -11.87 21.69
N HIS A 220 -26.87 -11.89 20.37
CA HIS A 220 -28.17 -11.96 19.67
C HIS A 220 -28.14 -12.87 18.43
N GLY A 221 -28.15 -14.18 18.69
CA GLY A 221 -27.89 -15.22 17.69
C GLY A 221 -28.89 -15.37 16.53
N THR A 222 -28.37 -16.02 15.48
CA THR A 222 -29.07 -16.77 14.42
C THR A 222 -30.33 -16.14 13.82
N GLY A 223 -30.17 -15.26 12.82
CA GLY A 223 -31.31 -14.90 11.96
C GLY A 223 -31.18 -13.66 11.08
N ALA A 224 -30.19 -13.57 10.18
CA ALA A 224 -30.17 -12.54 9.14
C ALA A 224 -29.55 -13.05 7.83
N VAL A 225 -30.40 -13.33 6.84
CA VAL A 225 -29.98 -13.48 5.43
C VAL A 225 -29.53 -12.10 4.94
N ARG A 226 -28.25 -11.92 4.61
CA ARG A 226 -27.74 -10.63 4.13
C ARG A 226 -28.25 -10.32 2.72
N SER A 227 -28.90 -9.17 2.60
CA SER A 227 -29.48 -8.67 1.35
C SER A 227 -28.40 -8.00 0.50
N ALA A 228 -28.09 -8.56 -0.68
CA ALA A 228 -27.24 -7.87 -1.65
C ALA A 228 -27.92 -6.59 -2.17
N GLY A 229 -27.27 -5.44 -2.04
CA GLY A 229 -27.72 -4.16 -2.60
C GLY A 229 -27.93 -2.99 -1.64
N GLU A 230 -27.46 -3.06 -0.38
CA GLU A 230 -27.64 -1.96 0.57
C GLU A 230 -26.65 -0.81 0.32
N LEU A 231 -27.15 0.32 -0.19
CA LEU A 231 -26.38 1.53 -0.48
C LEU A 231 -25.89 2.18 0.82
N HIS A 232 -24.62 2.01 1.18
CA HIS A 232 -24.07 2.53 2.43
C HIS A 232 -23.85 4.05 2.34
N ARG A 233 -24.65 4.83 3.08
CA ARG A 233 -24.51 6.29 3.16
C ARG A 233 -23.39 6.67 4.14
N VAL A 234 -22.24 7.05 3.60
CA VAL A 234 -21.13 7.63 4.38
C VAL A 234 -21.28 9.15 4.44
N THR A 235 -21.35 9.71 5.65
CA THR A 235 -21.34 11.15 5.89
C THR A 235 -19.97 11.57 6.44
N LEU A 236 -19.23 12.39 5.68
CA LEU A 236 -17.95 12.95 6.12
C LEU A 236 -18.14 14.40 6.60
N SER A 237 -17.64 14.72 7.79
CA SER A 237 -17.56 16.09 8.30
C SER A 237 -16.14 16.62 8.08
N LEU A 238 -16.00 17.62 7.21
CA LEU A 238 -14.71 18.23 6.87
C LEU A 238 -14.65 19.68 7.38
N SER A 239 -13.47 20.13 7.83
CA SER A 239 -13.22 21.54 8.03
C SER A 239 -13.21 22.31 6.70
N ALA A 240 -13.39 23.62 6.74
CA ALA A 240 -13.31 24.50 5.56
C ALA A 240 -11.91 24.50 4.89
N GLU A 241 -10.87 24.05 5.59
CA GLU A 241 -9.52 23.83 5.05
C GLU A 241 -9.44 22.52 4.27
N GLU A 242 -9.92 21.42 4.85
CA GLU A 242 -9.94 20.09 4.23
C GLU A 242 -10.83 20.06 2.99
N HIS A 243 -12.03 20.68 3.04
CA HIS A 243 -12.91 20.78 1.89
C HIS A 243 -12.25 21.56 0.73
N ARG A 244 -11.54 22.67 1.00
CA ARG A 244 -10.78 23.40 -0.03
C ARG A 244 -9.67 22.55 -0.65
N ARG A 245 -8.92 21.79 0.16
CA ARG A 245 -7.88 20.86 -0.33
C ARG A 245 -8.47 19.73 -1.17
N LEU A 246 -9.63 19.21 -0.78
CA LEU A 246 -10.36 18.18 -1.52
C LEU A 246 -10.82 18.69 -2.90
N VAL A 247 -11.46 19.86 -2.95
CA VAL A 247 -11.87 20.54 -4.19
C VAL A 247 -10.68 20.79 -5.13
N GLN A 248 -9.57 21.29 -4.60
CA GLN A 248 -8.35 21.50 -5.40
C GLN A 248 -7.78 20.21 -5.97
N ARG A 249 -7.80 19.11 -5.20
CA ARG A 249 -7.29 17.79 -5.64
C ARG A 249 -8.20 17.08 -6.67
N ALA A 250 -9.50 17.35 -6.62
CA ALA A 250 -10.48 16.91 -7.61
C ALA A 250 -10.31 17.69 -8.92
N ALA A 251 -10.27 19.03 -8.83
CA ALA A 251 -10.05 19.92 -9.97
C ALA A 251 -8.72 19.64 -10.70
N ALA A 252 -7.63 19.40 -9.95
CA ALA A 252 -6.33 19.03 -10.52
C ALA A 252 -6.33 17.69 -11.30
N ARG A 253 -7.35 16.86 -11.11
CA ARG A 253 -7.58 15.60 -11.83
C ARG A 253 -8.71 15.69 -12.86
N ASN A 254 -9.34 16.86 -13.02
CA ASN A 254 -10.49 17.09 -13.88
C ASN A 254 -11.67 16.12 -13.63
N VAL A 255 -11.92 15.84 -12.34
CA VAL A 255 -13.06 15.04 -11.85
C VAL A 255 -13.84 15.84 -10.80
N THR A 256 -15.08 15.45 -10.52
CA THR A 256 -15.87 16.02 -9.43
C THR A 256 -15.30 15.64 -8.06
N VAL A 257 -15.71 16.39 -7.02
CA VAL A 257 -15.35 16.05 -5.62
C VAL A 257 -15.89 14.69 -5.22
N GLU A 258 -17.07 14.31 -5.70
CA GLU A 258 -17.67 13.01 -5.42
C GLU A 258 -16.88 11.87 -6.08
N GLU A 259 -16.57 11.97 -7.38
CA GLU A 259 -15.71 10.99 -8.07
C GLU A 259 -14.32 10.91 -7.43
N TYR A 260 -13.78 12.04 -6.98
CA TYR A 260 -12.50 12.07 -6.29
C TYR A 260 -12.55 11.37 -4.92
N LEU A 261 -13.64 11.54 -4.14
CA LEU A 261 -13.86 10.80 -2.89
C LEU A 261 -14.10 9.31 -3.14
N ARG A 262 -14.89 8.95 -4.17
CA ARG A 262 -15.11 7.55 -4.57
C ARG A 262 -13.81 6.84 -4.99
N GLY A 263 -12.82 7.57 -5.49
CA GLY A 263 -11.49 7.04 -5.79
C GLY A 263 -10.50 7.01 -4.61
N LEU A 264 -10.95 7.35 -3.39
CA LEU A 264 -10.16 7.31 -2.14
C LEU A 264 -10.67 6.26 -1.13
N ILE A 265 -11.75 5.54 -1.46
CA ILE A 265 -12.38 4.49 -0.67
C ILE A 265 -12.25 3.18 -1.44
#